data_AF-A0A970H706-F1
#
_entry.id   AF-A0A970H706-F1
#
_cell.length_a   1.000
_cell.length_b   1.000
_cell.length_c   1.000
_cell.angle_alpha   90.00
_cell.angle_beta   90.00
_cell.angle_gamma   90.00
#
_symmetry.space_group_name_H-M   'P 1'
#
loop_
_entity.id
_entity.type
_entity.pdbx_description
1 polymer ?
#
loop_
_entity_poly.entity_id
_entity_poly.type
_entity_poly.pdbx_seq_one_letter_code
_entity_poly.pdbx_strand_id
1 'polypeptide(L)'
;MSTSAPLQLRSSQRKRLRGLAHPLHPVVQVGRGGLGEALLAAIDQELASHELIKVRLTGEREERQAQAAAIEERLGCALAGLVGHVAILYRPAADPAERRIDPGA
;
A
#
# COMPACT_ATOMS: atom_id res chain seq x y z
N MET A 1 20.06 -0.69 6.71
CA MET A 1 18.64 -0.57 6.31
C MET A 1 18.62 -0.50 4.80
N SER A 2 18.25 -1.59 4.13
CA SER A 2 18.22 -1.63 2.67
C SER A 2 16.98 -0.89 2.18
N THR A 3 17.14 0.35 1.73
CA THR A 3 16.07 1.11 1.09
C THR A 3 15.81 0.50 -0.28
N SER A 4 14.75 -0.31 -0.41
CA SER A 4 14.33 -0.84 -1.71
C SER A 4 13.55 0.25 -2.43
N ALA A 5 13.90 0.54 -3.68
CA ALA A 5 13.22 1.54 -4.50
C ALA A 5 11.70 1.24 -4.59
N PRO A 6 10.84 2.28 -4.60
CA PRO A 6 9.40 2.10 -4.64
C PRO A 6 8.98 1.39 -5.93
N LEU A 7 8.04 0.45 -5.80
CA LEU A 7 7.64 -0.41 -6.90
C LEU A 7 6.83 0.40 -7.93
N GLN A 8 7.27 0.39 -9.19
CA GLN A 8 6.67 1.21 -10.24
C GLN A 8 5.50 0.48 -10.93
N LEU A 9 4.31 1.08 -10.90
CA LEU A 9 3.10 0.57 -11.55
C LEU A 9 2.72 1.39 -12.78
N ARG A 10 2.38 0.71 -13.88
CA ARG A 10 1.75 1.31 -15.07
C ARG A 10 0.31 1.73 -14.77
N SER A 11 -0.24 2.65 -15.57
CA SER A 11 -1.63 3.12 -15.41
C SER A 11 -2.67 2.00 -15.48
N SER A 12 -2.47 1.00 -16.37
CA SER A 12 -3.34 -0.17 -16.48
C SER A 12 -3.29 -1.05 -15.21
N GLN A 13 -2.09 -1.27 -14.68
CA GLN A 13 -1.85 -2.02 -13.45
C GLN A 13 -2.53 -1.33 -12.25
N ARG A 14 -2.36 -0.02 -12.10
CA ARG A 14 -3.06 0.75 -11.05
C ARG A 14 -4.58 0.64 -11.18
N LYS A 15 -5.13 0.68 -12.40
CA LYS A 15 -6.58 0.53 -12.62
C LYS A 15 -7.07 -0.86 -12.17
N ARG A 16 -6.35 -1.92 -12.53
CA ARG A 16 -6.67 -3.30 -12.13
C ARG A 16 -6.62 -3.46 -10.60
N LEU A 17 -5.52 -3.05 -9.97
CA LEU A 17 -5.35 -3.12 -8.52
C LEU A 17 -6.44 -2.33 -7.77
N ARG A 18 -6.85 -1.15 -8.26
CA ARG A 18 -7.99 -0.42 -7.69
C ARG A 18 -9.31 -1.16 -7.84
N GLY A 19 -9.52 -1.87 -8.94
CA GLY A 19 -10.67 -2.75 -9.15
C GLY A 19 -10.69 -3.91 -8.16
N LEU A 20 -9.56 -4.63 -8.03
CA LEU A 20 -9.40 -5.72 -7.07
C LEU A 20 -9.55 -5.25 -5.62
N ALA A 21 -9.08 -4.04 -5.32
CA ALA A 21 -9.22 -3.47 -4.00
C ALA A 21 -10.64 -3.00 -3.69
N HIS A 22 -11.50 -2.71 -4.67
CA HIS A 22 -12.82 -2.12 -4.46
C HIS A 22 -13.64 -2.83 -3.35
N PRO A 23 -13.82 -4.16 -3.34
CA PRO A 23 -14.58 -4.86 -2.30
C PRO A 23 -13.85 -4.99 -0.95
N LEU A 24 -12.55 -4.68 -0.86
CA LEU A 24 -11.78 -4.84 0.37
C LEU A 24 -12.14 -3.75 1.38
N HIS A 25 -12.09 -4.08 2.67
CA HIS A 25 -12.15 -3.10 3.75
C HIS A 25 -10.74 -2.64 4.13
N PRO A 26 -10.55 -1.39 4.62
CA PRO A 26 -9.29 -0.99 5.22
C PRO A 26 -8.95 -1.87 6.41
N VAL A 27 -7.77 -2.46 6.39
CA VAL A 27 -7.27 -3.36 7.45
C VAL A 27 -6.44 -2.62 8.49
N VAL A 28 -5.87 -1.48 8.11
CA VAL A 28 -5.05 -0.63 8.98
C VAL A 28 -5.52 0.82 8.90
N GLN A 29 -5.45 1.55 10.01
CA GLN A 29 -5.75 2.98 10.08
C GLN A 29 -4.63 3.75 10.79
N VAL A 30 -4.21 4.88 10.19
CA VAL A 30 -3.29 5.85 10.80
C VAL A 30 -4.03 6.56 11.93
N GLY A 31 -3.47 6.47 13.14
CA GLY A 31 -3.98 7.16 14.32
C GLY A 31 -3.41 8.58 14.46
N ARG A 32 -3.73 9.24 15.57
CA ARG A 32 -3.21 10.59 15.88
C ARG A 32 -1.67 10.66 15.98
N GLY A 33 -1.01 9.54 16.26
CA GLY A 33 0.44 9.43 16.31
C GLY A 33 1.14 9.36 14.94
N GLY A 34 0.40 9.39 13.84
CA GLY A 34 0.96 9.33 12.48
C GLY A 34 1.56 7.95 12.15
N LEU A 35 2.56 7.96 11.25
CA LEU A 35 3.26 6.76 10.78
C LEU A 35 4.39 6.34 11.73
N GLY A 36 4.03 5.82 12.90
CA GLY A 36 4.99 5.22 13.83
C GLY A 36 5.50 3.86 13.36
N GLU A 37 6.63 3.41 13.91
CA GLU A 37 7.25 2.11 13.59
C GLU A 37 6.30 0.92 13.77
N ALA A 38 5.51 0.91 14.86
CA ALA A 38 4.54 -0.15 15.10
C ALA A 38 3.45 -0.22 14.02
N LEU A 39 3.03 0.94 13.50
CA LEU A 39 2.06 1.00 12.42
C LEU A 39 2.67 0.54 11.09
N LEU A 40 3.89 0.97 10.79
CA LEU A 40 4.62 0.52 9.62
C LEU A 40 4.84 -1.01 9.64
N ALA A 41 5.18 -1.58 10.79
CA ALA A 41 5.31 -3.03 10.97
C ALA A 41 3.99 -3.77 10.75
N ALA A 42 2.86 -3.23 11.22
CA ALA A 42 1.55 -3.81 10.95
C ALA A 42 1.22 -3.76 9.45
N ILE A 43 1.44 -2.62 8.78
CA ILE A 43 1.25 -2.49 7.32
C ILE A 43 2.14 -3.48 6.57
N ASP A 44 3.39 -3.67 7.02
CA ASP A 44 4.34 -4.62 6.45
C ASP A 44 3.83 -6.07 6.52
N GLN A 45 3.32 -6.49 7.68
CA GLN A 45 2.74 -7.83 7.86
C GLN A 45 1.50 -8.05 7.00
N GLU A 46 0.62 -7.05 6.92
CA GLU A 46 -0.59 -7.10 6.10
C GLU A 46 -0.23 -7.17 4.60
N LEU A 47 0.76 -6.40 4.14
CA LEU A 47 1.26 -6.48 2.78
C LEU A 47 1.89 -7.84 2.47
N ALA A 48 2.64 -8.43 3.39
CA ALA A 48 3.22 -9.76 3.20
C ALA A 48 2.14 -10.85 3.09
N SER A 49 1.06 -10.74 3.87
CA SER A 49 -0.02 -11.73 3.89
C SER A 49 -0.96 -11.59 2.70
N HIS A 50 -1.29 -10.37 2.30
CA HIS A 50 -2.38 -10.10 1.37
C HIS A 50 -1.93 -9.57 0.01
N GLU A 51 -0.69 -9.09 -0.13
CA GLU A 51 -0.13 -8.39 -1.30
C GLU A 51 -0.83 -7.07 -1.65
N LEU A 52 -2.16 -6.98 -1.53
CA LEU A 52 -2.98 -5.80 -1.82
C LEU A 52 -3.84 -5.46 -0.59
N ILE A 53 -3.64 -4.28 -0.04
CA ILE A 53 -4.35 -3.84 1.16
C ILE A 53 -4.89 -2.41 1.01
N LYS A 54 -5.84 -2.07 1.88
CA LYS A 54 -6.34 -0.71 2.07
C LYS A 54 -5.89 -0.20 3.44
N VAL A 55 -5.29 1.00 3.45
CA VAL A 55 -4.89 1.70 4.68
C VAL A 55 -5.65 3.01 4.75
N ARG A 56 -6.30 3.28 5.88
CA ARG A 56 -6.95 4.57 6.11
C ARG A 56 -5.94 5.58 6.64
N LEU A 57 -5.75 6.65 5.88
CA LEU A 57 -4.87 7.78 6.17
C LEU A 57 -5.63 8.94 6.81
N THR A 58 -4.92 9.82 7.50
CA THR A 58 -5.47 11.00 8.18
C THR A 58 -4.89 12.28 7.61
N GLY A 59 -5.61 13.38 7.80
CA GLY A 59 -5.19 14.69 7.32
C GLY A 59 -5.71 15.05 5.93
N GLU A 60 -5.24 16.19 5.44
CA GLU A 60 -5.59 16.78 4.16
C GLU A 60 -4.98 16.01 2.99
N ARG A 61 -5.29 16.42 1.76
CA ARG A 61 -4.82 15.73 0.55
C ARG A 61 -3.29 15.61 0.49
N GLU A 62 -2.57 16.67 0.77
CA GLU A 62 -1.10 16.70 0.72
C GLU A 62 -0.47 15.84 1.81
N GLU A 63 -1.02 15.88 3.02
CA GLU A 63 -0.56 15.03 4.14
C GLU A 63 -0.76 13.56 3.82
N ARG A 64 -1.91 13.18 3.24
CA ARG A 64 -2.17 11.80 2.81
C ARG A 64 -1.22 11.35 1.69
N GLN A 65 -0.88 12.25 0.78
CA GLN A 65 0.12 11.96 -0.26
C GLN A 65 1.51 11.73 0.34
N ALA A 66 1.93 12.60 1.28
CA ALA A 66 3.20 12.45 1.98
C ALA A 66 3.25 11.15 2.81
N GLN A 67 2.15 10.81 3.50
CA GLN A 67 2.04 9.55 4.24
C GLN A 67 2.14 8.34 3.30
N ALA A 68 1.44 8.33 2.18
CA ALA A 68 1.51 7.25 1.21
C ALA A 68 2.93 7.09 0.63
N ALA A 69 3.58 8.19 0.25
CA ALA A 69 4.95 8.19 -0.24
C ALA A 69 5.95 7.65 0.79
N ALA A 70 5.80 8.05 2.07
CA ALA A 70 6.63 7.52 3.15
C ALA A 70 6.43 6.02 3.34
N ILE A 71 5.20 5.50 3.24
CA ILE A 71 4.95 4.06 3.31
C ILE A 71 5.60 3.32 2.13
N GLU A 72 5.46 3.85 0.90
CA GLU A 72 6.11 3.27 -0.29
C GLU A 72 7.62 3.18 -0.15
N GLU A 73 8.26 4.25 0.31
CA GLU A 73 9.71 4.30 0.51
C GLU A 73 10.17 3.33 1.61
N ARG A 74 9.45 3.29 2.73
CA ARG A 74 9.86 2.50 3.91
C ARG A 74 9.59 1.01 3.74
N LEU A 75 8.54 0.62 3.03
CA LEU A 75 8.10 -0.77 2.90
C LEU A 75 8.32 -1.36 1.50
N GLY A 76 8.84 -0.57 0.54
CA GLY A 76 9.09 -1.04 -0.83
C GLY A 76 7.81 -1.48 -1.55
N CYS A 77 6.68 -0.86 -1.23
CA CYS A 77 5.40 -1.12 -1.88
C CYS A 77 5.09 -0.07 -2.96
N ALA A 78 3.94 -0.21 -3.62
CA ALA A 78 3.42 0.73 -4.60
C ALA A 78 2.03 1.22 -4.24
N LEU A 79 1.79 2.51 -4.45
CA LEU A 79 0.49 3.13 -4.35
C LEU A 79 -0.29 2.93 -5.65
N ALA A 80 -1.32 2.07 -5.59
CA ALA A 80 -2.26 1.90 -6.69
C ALA A 80 -3.25 3.08 -6.78
N GLY A 81 -3.53 3.75 -5.65
CA GLY A 81 -4.27 5.02 -5.64
C GLY A 81 -4.71 5.49 -4.25
N LEU A 82 -5.13 6.75 -4.20
CA LEU A 82 -5.76 7.39 -3.05
C LEU A 82 -7.23 7.67 -3.37
N VAL A 83 -8.14 7.14 -2.55
CA VAL A 83 -9.58 7.34 -2.66
C VAL A 83 -10.09 7.93 -1.35
N GLY A 84 -10.32 9.24 -1.33
CA GLY A 84 -10.61 9.96 -0.09
C GLY A 84 -9.50 9.74 0.94
N HIS A 85 -9.85 9.18 2.09
CA HIS A 85 -8.91 8.84 3.16
C HIS A 85 -8.30 7.44 3.04
N VAL A 86 -8.49 6.73 1.93
CA VAL A 86 -8.00 5.35 1.80
C VAL A 86 -6.90 5.27 0.76
N ALA A 87 -5.71 4.82 1.18
CA ALA A 87 -4.62 4.41 0.30
C ALA A 87 -4.78 2.93 -0.06
N ILE A 88 -4.60 2.62 -1.33
CA ILE A 88 -4.56 1.26 -1.85
C ILE A 88 -3.10 0.94 -2.14
N LEU A 89 -2.53 0.03 -1.36
CA LEU A 89 -1.11 -0.32 -1.40
C LEU A 89 -0.94 -1.74 -1.92
N TYR A 90 0.08 -1.94 -2.74
CA TYR A 90 0.41 -3.22 -3.33
C TYR A 90 1.89 -3.56 -3.17
N ARG A 91 2.19 -4.78 -2.76
CA ARG A 91 3.53 -5.36 -2.77
C ARG A 91 3.44 -6.84 -3.12
N PRO A 92 4.07 -7.31 -4.21
CA PRO A 92 4.08 -8.73 -4.53
C PRO A 92 4.80 -9.52 -3.44
N ALA A 93 4.41 -10.78 -3.26
CA ALA A 93 5.17 -11.71 -2.44
C ALA A 93 6.64 -11.80 -2.91
N ALA A 94 7.54 -11.93 -1.94
CA ALA A 94 8.97 -12.02 -2.21
C ALA A 94 9.28 -13.24 -3.07
N ASP A 95 8.70 -14.40 -2.73
CA ASP A 95 8.74 -15.60 -3.55
C ASP A 95 7.77 -15.47 -4.74
N PRO A 96 8.26 -15.54 -5.99
CA PRO A 96 7.40 -15.57 -7.18
C PRO A 96 6.34 -16.66 -7.18
N ALA A 97 6.60 -17.82 -6.55
CA ALA A 97 5.67 -18.94 -6.48
C ALA A 97 4.45 -18.66 -5.58
N GLU A 98 4.57 -17.73 -4.64
CA GLU A 98 3.50 -17.37 -3.70
C GLU A 98 2.68 -16.15 -4.17
N ARG A 99 3.07 -15.53 -5.30
CA ARG A 99 2.37 -14.35 -5.83
C ARG A 99 0.99 -14.74 -6.33
N ARG A 100 -0.04 -14.13 -5.75
CA ARG A 100 -1.45 -14.41 -6.07
C ARG A 100 -2.05 -13.34 -6.96
N ILE A 101 -1.51 -12.12 -6.92
CA ILE A 101 -2.01 -10.99 -7.68
C ILE A 101 -1.04 -10.67 -8.81
N ASP A 102 -1.48 -10.91 -10.05
CA ASP A 102 -0.83 -10.32 -11.23
C ASP A 102 -1.50 -8.97 -11.57
N PRO A 103 -0.80 -7.83 -11.41
CA PRO A 103 -1.34 -6.53 -11.78
C PRO A 103 -1.37 -6.30 -13.30
N GLY A 104 -0.64 -7.09 -14.09
CA GLY A 104 -0.54 -7.00 -15.55
C GLY A 104 -1.45 -7.93 -16.34
N ALA A 105 -2.07 -8.91 -15.67
CA ALA A 105 -3.04 -9.82 -16.26
C ALA A 105 -4.33 -9.13 -16.74
#